data_AF-A0A1U9P640-F1
#
_entry.id   AF-A0A1U9P640-F1
#
_cell.length_a   1.000
_cell.length_b   1.000
_cell.length_c   1.000
_cell.angle_alpha   90.00
_cell.angle_beta   90.00
_cell.angle_gamma   90.00
#
_symmetry.space_group_name_H-M   'P 1'
#
loop_
_entity.id
_entity.type
_entity.pdbx_description
1 polymer ?
#
loop_
_entity_poly.entity_id
_entity_poly.type
_entity_poly.pdbx_seq_one_letter_code
_entity_poly.pdbx_strand_id
1 'polypeptide(L)'
;MKLPLTIHQARLGSTEFKVIRPARPLVHAVLIDHDRHLDTYLDQDAAQRIGGLWKLAASSPRSLVHLPMRGNRGPSRELPEDGTRQLDLVLLHHSLQFAPSRWKEIRGRLGQGRPQTVTLPGPGRTHEAVIDHEARHYQENRDLFHQHLHAETLFMTGSAKVFRDTARHFFDVARNGPGYVPAHPSHPHLCTELHSNDGVLGDAREIHIEYCDQWDS
;
A
#
# COMPACT_ATOMS: atom_id res chain seq x y z
N MET A 1 0.65 17.00 2.23
CA MET A 1 0.70 16.34 3.55
C MET A 1 2.15 16.19 4.01
N LYS A 2 2.42 16.27 5.32
CA LYS A 2 3.72 15.91 5.89
C LYS A 2 3.68 14.45 6.33
N LEU A 3 4.61 13.64 5.85
CA LEU A 3 4.68 12.21 6.16
C LEU A 3 5.98 11.93 6.92
N PRO A 4 5.90 11.62 8.23
CA PRO A 4 7.05 11.18 9.02
C PRO A 4 7.45 9.75 8.65
N LEU A 5 8.73 9.56 8.34
CA LEU A 5 9.31 8.32 7.86
C LEU A 5 10.58 7.97 8.64
N THR A 6 10.97 6.70 8.59
CA THR A 6 12.28 6.22 8.97
C THR A 6 12.95 5.61 7.76
N ILE A 7 14.16 6.07 7.43
CA ILE A 7 14.95 5.56 6.31
C ILE A 7 16.05 4.67 6.87
N HIS A 8 16.06 3.43 6.43
CA HIS A 8 17.05 2.43 6.76
C HIS A 8 17.95 2.16 5.55
N GLN A 9 19.20 1.81 5.82
CA GLN A 9 20.10 1.23 4.84
C GLN A 9 20.41 -0.19 5.28
N ALA A 10 20.29 -1.15 4.36
CA ALA A 10 20.64 -2.54 4.59
C ALA A 10 21.55 -3.02 3.47
N ARG A 11 22.72 -3.54 3.84
CA ARG A 11 23.68 -4.09 2.87
C ARG A 11 23.54 -5.61 2.79
N LEU A 12 23.55 -6.13 1.57
CA LEU A 12 23.58 -7.55 1.25
C LEU A 12 24.66 -7.78 0.19
N GLY A 13 25.78 -8.37 0.61
CA GLY A 13 26.99 -8.44 -0.21
C GLY A 13 27.48 -7.03 -0.57
N SER A 14 27.67 -6.77 -1.86
CA SER A 14 28.09 -5.46 -2.38
C SER A 14 26.92 -4.48 -2.57
N THR A 15 25.67 -4.95 -2.52
CA THR A 15 24.49 -4.13 -2.80
C THR A 15 23.94 -3.51 -1.52
N GLU A 16 23.68 -2.20 -1.56
CA GLU A 16 22.97 -1.49 -0.49
C GLU A 16 21.53 -1.21 -0.91
N PHE A 17 20.59 -1.44 0.00
CA PHE A 17 19.17 -1.22 -0.19
C PHE A 17 18.67 -0.15 0.77
N LYS A 18 18.02 0.87 0.21
CA LYS A 18 17.28 1.87 0.96
C LYS A 18 15.87 1.35 1.25
N VAL A 19 15.55 1.19 2.53
CA VAL A 19 14.21 0.78 2.99
C VAL A 19 13.56 1.94 3.74
N ILE A 20 12.37 2.34 3.32
CA ILE A 20 11.60 3.41 3.94
C ILE A 20 10.44 2.79 4.70
N ARG A 21 10.25 3.18 5.95
CA ARG A 21 9.09 2.81 6.78
C ARG A 21 8.33 4.06 7.24
N PRO A 22 7.03 3.97 7.52
CA PRO A 22 6.37 5.02 8.30
C PRO A 22 7.04 5.13 9.67
N ALA A 23 7.26 6.36 10.17
CA ALA A 23 7.93 6.55 11.47
C ALA A 23 7.06 6.12 12.65
N ARG A 24 5.74 6.08 12.45
CA ARG A 24 4.75 5.58 13.41
C ARG A 24 4.09 4.34 12.81
N PRO A 25 3.82 3.29 13.60
CA PRO A 25 3.10 2.12 13.12
C PRO A 25 1.73 2.49 12.53
N LEU A 26 1.31 1.75 11.50
CA LEU A 26 -0.02 1.85 10.91
C LEU A 26 -0.99 0.98 11.71
N VAL A 27 -1.20 1.32 12.99
CA VAL A 27 -1.89 0.43 13.97
C VAL A 27 -3.29 0.00 13.53
N HIS A 28 -3.99 0.84 12.76
CA HIS A 28 -5.31 0.58 12.20
C HIS A 28 -5.24 0.32 10.69
N ALA A 29 -4.38 -0.62 10.32
CA ALA A 29 -4.26 -1.12 8.96
C ALA A 29 -3.91 -2.61 8.99
N VAL A 30 -4.68 -3.44 8.31
CA VAL A 30 -4.37 -4.86 8.12
C VAL A 30 -4.46 -5.19 6.63
N LEU A 31 -3.60 -6.08 6.17
CA LEU A 31 -3.63 -6.66 4.83
C LEU A 31 -3.78 -8.17 4.99
N ILE A 32 -4.86 -8.72 4.45
CA ILE A 32 -5.22 -10.13 4.60
C ILE A 32 -5.11 -10.83 3.25
N ASP A 33 -4.46 -11.98 3.29
CA ASP A 33 -4.32 -12.89 2.16
C ASP A 33 -5.50 -13.85 2.09
N HIS A 34 -6.30 -13.75 1.02
CA HIS A 34 -7.32 -14.72 0.67
C HIS A 34 -6.92 -15.45 -0.63
N ASP A 35 -7.54 -16.59 -0.90
CA ASP A 35 -7.17 -17.44 -2.03
C ASP A 35 -7.24 -16.72 -3.39
N ARG A 36 -8.18 -15.78 -3.56
CA ARG A 36 -8.45 -15.12 -4.86
C ARG A 36 -8.15 -13.63 -4.89
N HIS A 37 -8.17 -12.97 -3.74
CA HIS A 37 -8.01 -11.53 -3.61
C HIS A 37 -7.28 -11.19 -2.32
N LEU A 38 -7.03 -9.90 -2.12
CA LEU A 38 -6.46 -9.36 -0.91
C LEU A 38 -7.44 -8.37 -0.30
N ASP A 39 -7.60 -8.41 1.01
CA ASP A 39 -8.40 -7.43 1.74
C ASP A 39 -7.49 -6.49 2.53
N THR A 40 -7.69 -5.19 2.37
CA THR A 40 -7.05 -4.16 3.18
C THR A 40 -8.10 -3.42 3.99
N TYR A 41 -8.08 -3.57 5.31
CA TYR A 41 -8.93 -2.80 6.21
C TYR A 41 -8.12 -1.68 6.83
N LEU A 42 -8.66 -0.47 6.88
CA LEU A 42 -7.94 0.69 7.36
C LEU A 42 -8.85 1.80 7.90
N ASP A 43 -8.35 2.58 8.86
CA ASP A 43 -9.00 3.82 9.29
C ASP A 43 -8.60 5.02 8.42
N GLN A 44 -9.09 6.21 8.78
CA GLN A 44 -8.80 7.44 8.05
C GLN A 44 -7.30 7.79 8.05
N ASP A 45 -6.62 7.68 9.19
CA ASP A 45 -5.21 8.08 9.31
C ASP A 45 -4.31 7.10 8.56
N ALA A 46 -4.58 5.80 8.68
CA ALA A 46 -3.93 4.75 7.92
C ALA A 46 -4.13 4.94 6.42
N ALA A 47 -5.36 5.15 5.95
CA ALA A 47 -5.66 5.43 4.54
C ALA A 47 -4.85 6.61 4.00
N GLN A 48 -4.86 7.74 4.72
CA GLN A 48 -4.14 8.94 4.32
C GLN A 48 -2.63 8.69 4.23
N ARG A 49 -2.07 7.93 5.16
CA ARG A 49 -0.63 7.61 5.19
C ARG A 49 -0.24 6.61 4.12
N ILE A 50 -1.03 5.57 3.89
CA ILE A 50 -0.79 4.56 2.86
C ILE A 50 -0.86 5.20 1.47
N GLY A 51 -1.85 6.06 1.20
CA GLY A 51 -1.90 6.86 -0.03
C GLY A 51 -0.65 7.74 -0.22
N GLY A 52 -0.14 8.33 0.87
CA GLY A 52 1.13 9.06 0.87
C GLY A 52 2.34 8.16 0.55
N LEU A 53 2.39 6.95 1.12
CA LEU A 53 3.44 5.96 0.86
C LEU A 53 3.38 5.43 -0.59
N TRP A 54 2.19 5.31 -1.17
CA TRP A 54 1.99 5.05 -2.60
C TRP A 54 2.61 6.15 -3.48
N LYS A 55 2.29 7.43 -3.19
CA LYS A 55 2.90 8.58 -3.89
C LYS A 55 4.42 8.65 -3.65
N LEU A 56 4.92 8.19 -2.50
CA LEU A 56 6.35 8.11 -2.23
C LEU A 56 7.03 7.03 -3.07
N ALA A 57 6.43 5.83 -3.20
CA ALA A 57 6.92 4.78 -4.08
C ALA A 57 7.01 5.26 -5.54
N ALA A 58 6.03 6.05 -5.99
CA ALA A 58 6.03 6.68 -7.30
C ALA A 58 7.21 7.65 -7.56
N SER A 59 7.76 8.25 -6.50
CA SER A 59 8.85 9.25 -6.59
C SER A 59 10.20 8.73 -6.10
N SER A 60 10.26 7.48 -5.62
CA SER A 60 11.45 6.87 -5.03
C SER A 60 11.83 5.55 -5.71
N PRO A 61 12.24 5.56 -6.99
CA PRO A 61 12.44 4.33 -7.77
C PRO A 61 13.61 3.43 -7.29
N ARG A 62 14.44 3.95 -6.38
CA ARG A 62 15.59 3.24 -5.79
C ARG A 62 15.36 2.88 -4.33
N SER A 63 14.13 2.66 -3.91
CA SER A 63 13.77 2.38 -2.52
C SER A 63 12.74 1.26 -2.43
N LEU A 64 12.80 0.50 -1.33
CA LEU A 64 11.73 -0.38 -0.87
C LEU A 64 10.90 0.40 0.14
N VAL A 65 9.59 0.55 -0.06
CA VAL A 65 8.70 1.18 0.93
C VAL A 65 7.99 0.06 1.68
N HIS A 66 8.38 -0.17 2.93
CA HIS A 66 7.89 -1.26 3.76
C HIS A 66 6.85 -0.79 4.78
N LEU A 67 5.68 -1.41 4.74
CA LEU A 67 4.55 -1.20 5.62
C LEU A 67 4.40 -2.45 6.51
N PRO A 68 4.93 -2.41 7.75
CA PRO A 68 4.79 -3.52 8.68
C PRO A 68 3.35 -3.56 9.21
N MET A 69 2.58 -4.59 8.84
CA MET A 69 1.16 -4.70 9.19
C MET A 69 0.74 -6.11 9.67
N ARG A 70 1.60 -7.12 9.49
CA ARG A 70 1.30 -8.54 9.78
C ARG A 70 0.84 -8.85 11.22
N GLY A 71 1.12 -7.98 12.19
CA GLY A 71 0.77 -8.19 13.59
C GLY A 71 -0.19 -7.14 14.14
N ASN A 72 -0.82 -6.36 13.26
CA ASN A 72 -1.77 -5.36 13.69
C ASN A 72 -3.07 -6.04 14.10
N ARG A 73 -3.75 -5.44 15.07
CA ARG A 73 -5.09 -5.89 15.46
C ARG A 73 -6.06 -5.56 14.35
N GLY A 74 -7.00 -6.48 14.09
CA GLY A 74 -8.06 -6.26 13.12
C GLY A 74 -9.09 -5.23 13.62
N PRO A 75 -10.04 -4.85 12.75
CA PRO A 75 -11.23 -4.11 13.17
C PRO A 75 -12.06 -4.94 14.17
N SER A 76 -12.90 -4.28 14.99
CA SER A 76 -13.73 -4.94 16.02
C SER A 76 -14.86 -5.83 15.50
N ARG A 77 -14.94 -6.01 14.18
CA ARG A 77 -15.92 -6.87 13.52
C ARG A 77 -15.25 -8.16 13.09
N GLU A 78 -16.03 -9.24 13.00
CA GLU A 78 -15.53 -10.49 12.45
C GLU A 78 -14.99 -10.29 11.04
N LEU A 79 -13.74 -10.69 10.85
CA LEU A 79 -13.11 -10.82 9.56
C LEU A 79 -13.47 -12.20 9.00
N PRO A 80 -13.63 -12.36 7.68
CA PRO A 80 -13.93 -13.67 7.08
C PRO A 80 -12.94 -14.75 7.54
N GLU A 81 -13.44 -15.89 8.04
CA GLU A 81 -12.61 -16.94 8.66
C GLU A 81 -11.69 -17.69 7.67
N ASP A 82 -11.96 -17.63 6.36
CA ASP A 82 -11.29 -18.48 5.38
C ASP A 82 -9.86 -18.02 5.05
N GLY A 83 -8.88 -18.85 5.45
CA GLY A 83 -7.52 -18.87 4.90
C GLY A 83 -6.56 -17.75 5.35
N THR A 84 -6.93 -16.99 6.37
CA THR A 84 -6.38 -15.66 6.63
C THR A 84 -4.94 -15.66 7.15
N ARG A 85 -4.03 -15.10 6.34
CA ARG A 85 -2.72 -14.66 6.81
C ARG A 85 -2.64 -13.15 6.69
N GLN A 86 -2.35 -12.47 7.80
CA GLN A 86 -1.99 -11.07 7.73
C GLN A 86 -0.59 -10.93 7.10
N LEU A 87 -0.39 -9.90 6.27
CA LEU A 87 0.84 -9.68 5.54
C LEU A 87 1.45 -8.31 5.87
N ASP A 88 2.78 -8.25 5.79
CA ASP A 88 3.46 -6.98 5.55
C ASP A 88 3.30 -6.60 4.07
N LEU A 89 3.49 -5.32 3.74
CA LEU A 89 3.47 -4.83 2.37
C LEU A 89 4.78 -4.13 2.02
N VAL A 90 5.34 -4.42 0.85
CA VAL A 90 6.50 -3.73 0.28
C VAL A 90 6.14 -3.19 -1.10
N LEU A 91 6.23 -1.87 -1.25
CA LEU A 91 6.07 -1.18 -2.54
C LEU A 91 7.45 -0.94 -3.13
N LEU A 92 7.61 -1.23 -4.42
CA LEU A 92 8.87 -1.02 -5.11
C LEU A 92 8.67 -0.71 -6.60
N HIS A 93 9.56 0.13 -7.12
CA HIS A 93 9.58 0.41 -8.55
C HIS A 93 10.19 -0.76 -9.32
N HIS A 94 9.63 -1.11 -10.47
CA HIS A 94 10.11 -2.24 -11.28
C HIS A 94 11.59 -2.11 -11.69
N SER A 95 12.11 -0.89 -11.86
CA SER A 95 13.53 -0.67 -12.19
C SER A 95 14.50 -1.13 -11.09
N LEU A 96 14.02 -1.33 -9.85
CA LEU A 96 14.86 -1.81 -8.75
C LEU A 96 15.24 -3.29 -8.92
N GLN A 97 14.44 -4.07 -9.67
CA GLN A 97 14.67 -5.50 -9.92
C GLN A 97 15.00 -6.28 -8.63
N PHE A 98 14.35 -5.91 -7.52
CA PHE A 98 14.58 -6.53 -6.22
C PHE A 98 14.02 -7.95 -6.21
N ALA A 99 14.83 -8.93 -5.80
CA ALA A 99 14.38 -10.30 -5.63
C ALA A 99 13.71 -10.48 -4.25
N PRO A 100 12.40 -10.81 -4.18
CA PRO A 100 11.69 -10.99 -2.91
C PRO A 100 12.30 -12.03 -1.98
N SER A 101 12.97 -13.05 -2.52
CA SER A 101 13.69 -14.08 -1.75
C SER A 101 14.79 -13.52 -0.82
N ARG A 102 15.31 -12.33 -1.12
CA ARG A 102 16.31 -11.64 -0.28
C ARG A 102 15.70 -10.88 0.89
N TRP A 103 14.37 -10.77 0.94
CA TRP A 103 13.67 -9.91 1.86
C TRP A 103 13.89 -10.27 3.33
N LYS A 104 13.83 -11.56 3.68
CA LYS A 104 14.01 -11.99 5.07
C LYS A 104 15.37 -11.52 5.62
N GLU A 105 16.41 -11.61 4.80
CA GLU A 105 17.76 -11.17 5.13
C GLU A 105 17.87 -9.63 5.25
N ILE A 106 17.29 -8.90 4.29
CA ILE A 106 17.25 -7.43 4.32
C ILE A 106 16.47 -6.93 5.53
N ARG A 107 15.27 -7.46 5.77
CA ARG A 107 14.39 -7.12 6.89
C ARG A 107 15.09 -7.35 8.24
N GLY A 108 15.84 -8.44 8.37
CA GLY A 108 16.61 -8.76 9.58
C GLY A 108 17.81 -7.84 9.84
N ARG A 109 18.27 -7.07 8.84
CA ARG A 109 19.39 -6.12 8.96
C ARG A 109 18.96 -4.68 9.18
N LEU A 110 17.66 -4.41 9.26
CA LEU A 110 17.16 -3.06 9.48
C LEU A 110 17.45 -2.63 10.92
N GLY A 111 18.44 -1.76 11.10
CA GLY A 111 18.71 -1.10 12.38
C GLY A 111 17.71 0.01 12.70
N GLN A 112 18.09 0.92 13.59
CA GLN A 112 17.23 2.04 14.03
C GLN A 112 16.77 2.96 12.88
N GLY A 113 17.58 3.08 11.83
CA GLY A 113 17.31 3.97 10.71
C GLY A 113 17.43 5.45 11.08
N ARG A 114 17.15 6.32 10.12
CA ARG A 114 17.21 7.77 10.25
C ARG A 114 15.81 8.37 10.09
N PRO A 115 15.29 9.11 11.09
CA PRO A 115 14.04 9.83 10.95
C PRO A 115 14.12 10.89 9.84
N GLN A 116 13.08 11.00 9.03
CA GLN A 116 12.94 12.02 8.00
C GLN A 116 11.47 12.34 7.78
N THR A 117 11.14 13.62 7.60
CA THR A 117 9.79 14.03 7.20
C THR A 117 9.82 14.47 5.75
N VAL A 118 8.92 13.94 4.92
CA VAL A 118 8.73 14.39 3.54
C VAL A 118 7.44 15.19 3.41
N THR A 119 7.46 16.20 2.55
CA THR A 119 6.26 16.95 2.19
C THR A 119 5.79 16.46 0.83
N LEU A 120 4.65 15.79 0.82
CA LEU A 120 3.99 15.35 -0.40
C LEU A 120 2.90 16.37 -0.78
N PRO A 121 2.59 16.55 -2.07
CA PRO A 121 1.41 17.30 -2.48
C PRO A 121 0.17 16.71 -1.80
N GLY A 122 -0.71 17.57 -1.28
CA GLY A 122 -1.97 17.10 -0.68
C GLY A 122 -2.90 16.52 -1.74
N PRO A 123 -3.86 15.65 -1.36
CA PRO A 123 -4.94 15.25 -2.26
C PRO A 123 -5.64 16.51 -2.79
N GLY A 124 -5.74 16.66 -4.12
CA GLY A 124 -6.35 17.81 -4.79
C GLY A 124 -5.48 19.06 -4.99
N ARG A 125 -4.19 19.07 -4.59
CA ARG A 125 -3.28 20.23 -4.84
C ARG A 125 -2.43 20.10 -6.11
N THR A 126 -2.34 18.91 -6.69
CA THR A 126 -1.81 18.72 -8.03
C THR A 126 -2.98 18.74 -9.00
N HIS A 127 -2.81 19.35 -10.18
CA HIS A 127 -3.53 18.86 -11.36
C HIS A 127 -3.14 17.39 -11.48
N GLU A 128 -3.91 16.50 -10.84
CA GLU A 128 -3.77 15.08 -11.09
C GLU A 128 -4.03 14.94 -12.58
N ALA A 129 -3.01 14.50 -13.31
CA ALA A 129 -3.14 14.29 -14.74
C ALA A 129 -4.39 13.45 -14.94
N VAL A 130 -5.28 13.89 -15.84
CA VAL A 130 -6.50 13.15 -16.15
C VAL A 130 -6.08 11.72 -16.46
N ILE A 131 -6.56 10.78 -15.67
CA ILE A 131 -6.25 9.37 -15.88
C ILE A 131 -6.95 8.99 -17.18
N ASP A 132 -6.15 8.69 -18.19
CA ASP A 132 -6.64 8.09 -19.42
C ASP A 132 -6.94 6.61 -19.13
N HIS A 133 -8.19 6.34 -18.78
CA HIS A 133 -8.67 5.00 -18.46
C HIS A 133 -8.62 4.09 -19.68
N GLU A 134 -8.88 4.62 -20.89
CA GLU A 134 -8.86 3.83 -22.11
C GLU A 134 -7.44 3.34 -22.43
N ALA A 135 -6.44 4.24 -22.31
CA ALA A 135 -5.05 3.91 -22.55
C ALA A 135 -4.49 2.82 -21.62
N ARG A 136 -5.14 2.52 -20.50
CA ARG A 136 -4.75 1.40 -19.62
C ARG A 136 -4.96 0.03 -20.26
N HIS A 137 -5.87 -0.07 -21.21
CA HIS A 137 -6.22 -1.31 -21.88
C HIS A 137 -5.46 -1.52 -23.19
N TYR A 138 -4.61 -0.56 -23.58
CA TYR A 138 -3.78 -0.69 -24.77
C TYR A 138 -2.68 -1.74 -24.54
N GLN A 139 -2.32 -2.48 -25.59
CA GLN A 139 -1.33 -3.57 -25.50
C GLN A 139 0.07 -3.05 -25.13
N GLU A 140 0.32 -1.78 -25.41
CA GLU A 140 1.55 -1.05 -25.10
C GLU A 140 1.62 -0.63 -23.63
N ASN A 141 0.53 -0.71 -22.87
CA ASN A 141 0.54 -0.34 -21.46
C ASN A 141 1.45 -1.28 -20.67
N ARG A 142 2.54 -0.73 -20.15
CA ARG A 142 3.48 -1.43 -19.25
C ARG A 142 3.41 -0.92 -17.81
N ASP A 143 2.54 0.04 -17.54
CA ASP A 143 2.34 0.63 -16.21
C ASP A 143 1.40 -0.27 -15.38
N LEU A 144 1.85 -1.49 -15.12
CA LEU A 144 1.10 -2.53 -14.42
C LEU A 144 1.72 -2.84 -13.05
N PHE A 145 0.89 -3.31 -12.14
CA PHE A 145 1.32 -3.96 -10.91
C PHE A 145 1.57 -5.44 -11.13
N HIS A 146 2.65 -5.91 -10.51
CA HIS A 146 2.96 -7.32 -10.33
C HIS A 146 3.10 -7.60 -8.84
N GLN A 147 2.48 -8.69 -8.40
CA GLN A 147 2.50 -9.14 -7.02
C GLN A 147 3.42 -10.34 -6.86
N HIS A 148 4.11 -10.40 -5.74
CA HIS A 148 4.83 -11.59 -5.32
C HIS A 148 4.70 -11.75 -3.81
N LEU A 149 4.40 -12.95 -3.34
CA LEU A 149 4.29 -13.23 -1.91
C LEU A 149 5.53 -13.99 -1.45
N HIS A 150 6.23 -13.45 -0.45
CA HIS A 150 7.38 -14.13 0.15
C HIS A 150 7.57 -13.72 1.62
N ALA A 151 7.82 -14.69 2.50
CA ALA A 151 8.07 -14.47 3.93
C ALA A 151 7.01 -13.58 4.62
N GLU A 152 5.73 -13.94 4.42
CA GLU A 152 4.54 -13.23 4.89
C GLU A 152 4.55 -11.73 4.54
N THR A 153 5.06 -11.41 3.35
CA THR A 153 5.13 -10.05 2.81
C THR A 153 4.63 -10.08 1.38
N LEU A 154 3.67 -9.21 1.07
CA LEU A 154 3.26 -8.91 -0.29
C LEU A 154 4.22 -7.87 -0.89
N PHE A 155 4.80 -8.19 -2.04
CA PHE A 155 5.55 -7.25 -2.86
C PHE A 155 4.64 -6.73 -3.94
N MET A 156 4.42 -5.42 -3.97
CA MET A 156 3.77 -4.75 -5.09
C MET A 156 4.81 -4.00 -5.92
N THR A 157 5.13 -4.57 -7.08
CA THR A 157 6.08 -4.00 -8.04
C THR A 157 5.32 -3.24 -9.11
N GLY A 158 5.64 -1.98 -9.34
CA GLY A 158 4.96 -1.16 -10.35
C GLY A 158 5.83 -0.02 -10.88
N SER A 159 5.30 0.74 -11.83
CA SER A 159 5.92 1.97 -12.33
C SER A 159 5.54 3.20 -11.50
N ALA A 160 6.24 4.31 -11.73
CA ALA A 160 5.88 5.59 -11.11
C ALA A 160 4.45 6.04 -11.45
N LYS A 161 3.95 5.71 -12.65
CA LYS A 161 2.60 6.09 -13.10
C LYS A 161 1.55 5.30 -12.33
N VAL A 162 1.63 3.98 -12.31
CA VAL A 162 0.61 3.14 -11.66
C VAL A 162 0.51 3.41 -10.16
N PHE A 163 1.63 3.63 -9.46
CA PHE A 163 1.61 4.06 -8.05
C PHE A 163 0.96 5.43 -7.85
N ARG A 164 1.21 6.39 -8.73
CA ARG A 164 0.61 7.73 -8.59
C ARG A 164 -0.90 7.69 -8.85
N ASP A 165 -1.32 6.97 -9.90
CA ASP A 165 -2.72 6.91 -10.32
C ASP A 165 -3.58 6.12 -9.32
N THR A 166 -3.02 5.06 -8.72
CA THR A 166 -3.76 4.21 -7.77
C THR A 166 -3.71 4.72 -6.34
N ALA A 167 -2.86 5.70 -6.02
CA ALA A 167 -2.87 6.35 -4.70
C ALA A 167 -4.24 6.97 -4.34
N ARG A 168 -5.03 7.34 -5.36
CA ARG A 168 -6.37 7.93 -5.19
C ARG A 168 -7.33 7.04 -4.41
N HIS A 169 -7.22 5.72 -4.52
CA HIS A 169 -8.11 4.77 -3.84
C HIS A 169 -8.01 4.94 -2.32
N PHE A 170 -6.79 5.03 -1.79
CA PHE A 170 -6.56 5.29 -0.37
C PHE A 170 -7.00 6.71 0.05
N PHE A 171 -6.78 7.72 -0.78
CA PHE A 171 -7.23 9.08 -0.45
C PHE A 171 -8.74 9.24 -0.50
N ASP A 172 -9.42 8.51 -1.38
CA ASP A 172 -10.87 8.50 -1.46
C ASP A 172 -11.49 7.92 -0.18
N VAL A 173 -10.97 6.76 0.25
CA VAL A 173 -11.34 6.15 1.53
C VAL A 173 -11.07 7.09 2.71
N ALA A 174 -9.88 7.71 2.77
CA ALA A 174 -9.54 8.66 3.83
C ALA A 174 -10.48 9.88 3.89
N ARG A 175 -10.96 10.32 2.72
CA ARG A 175 -11.82 11.50 2.58
C ARG A 175 -13.27 11.20 2.92
N ASN A 176 -13.79 10.09 2.42
CA ASN A 176 -15.21 9.80 2.41
C ASN A 176 -15.64 8.88 3.55
N GLY A 177 -14.74 8.01 4.04
CA GLY A 177 -15.04 6.99 5.06
C GLY A 177 -15.70 7.54 6.31
N PRO A 178 -15.09 8.53 7.00
CA PRO A 178 -15.64 9.08 8.25
C PRO A 178 -17.02 9.71 8.11
N GLY A 179 -17.39 10.19 6.91
CA GLY A 179 -18.71 10.75 6.64
C GLY A 179 -19.72 9.71 6.18
N TYR A 180 -19.26 8.68 5.45
CA TYR A 180 -20.13 7.67 4.85
C TYR A 180 -20.76 6.76 5.89
N VAL A 181 -19.95 6.16 6.77
CA VAL A 181 -20.40 5.17 7.76
C VAL A 181 -21.54 5.67 8.65
N PRO A 182 -21.43 6.83 9.34
CA PRO A 182 -22.52 7.31 10.18
C PRO A 182 -23.76 7.74 9.39
N ALA A 183 -23.61 8.11 8.11
CA ALA A 183 -24.72 8.50 7.24
C ALA A 183 -25.50 7.29 6.67
N HIS A 184 -24.91 6.10 6.68
CA HIS A 184 -25.50 4.88 6.09
C HIS A 184 -25.56 3.74 7.13
N PRO A 185 -26.32 3.88 8.23
CA PRO A 185 -26.32 2.92 9.33
C PRO A 185 -26.84 1.53 8.94
N SER A 186 -27.64 1.42 7.88
CA SER A 186 -28.12 0.14 7.34
C SER A 186 -27.09 -0.58 6.46
N HIS A 187 -26.05 0.13 6.00
CA HIS A 187 -24.97 -0.42 5.18
C HIS A 187 -23.68 0.38 5.42
N PRO A 188 -23.06 0.28 6.62
CA PRO A 188 -21.92 1.09 7.02
C PRO A 188 -20.61 0.61 6.38
N HIS A 189 -20.61 0.46 5.06
CA HIS A 189 -19.52 -0.13 4.30
C HIS A 189 -19.10 0.82 3.18
N LEU A 190 -17.93 1.45 3.33
CA LEU A 190 -17.28 2.18 2.26
C LEU A 190 -16.04 1.40 1.83
N CYS A 191 -16.01 1.01 0.55
CA CYS A 191 -14.85 0.38 -0.04
C CYS A 191 -14.48 0.97 -1.40
N THR A 192 -13.28 0.62 -1.83
CA THR A 192 -12.79 0.75 -3.19
C THR A 192 -11.89 -0.44 -3.49
N GLU A 193 -11.39 -0.56 -4.70
CA GLU A 193 -10.62 -1.71 -5.13
C GLU A 193 -9.58 -1.34 -6.17
N LEU A 194 -8.48 -2.09 -6.18
CA LEU A 194 -7.67 -2.28 -7.37
C LEU A 194 -8.23 -3.50 -8.09
N HIS A 195 -9.09 -3.28 -9.07
CA HIS A 195 -9.89 -4.33 -9.71
C HIS A 195 -9.22 -4.85 -10.98
N SER A 196 -9.50 -6.10 -11.38
CA SER A 196 -8.99 -6.70 -12.62
C SER A 196 -9.34 -5.89 -13.87
N ASN A 197 -10.50 -5.23 -13.85
CA ASN A 197 -10.98 -4.36 -14.93
C ASN A 197 -10.33 -2.97 -14.97
N ASP A 198 -9.48 -2.59 -14.01
CA ASP A 198 -8.87 -1.26 -14.00
C ASP A 198 -7.76 -1.08 -15.03
N GLY A 199 -7.29 -2.17 -15.66
CA GLY A 199 -6.17 -2.15 -16.62
C GLY A 199 -4.82 -1.85 -15.97
N VAL A 200 -4.70 -2.04 -14.65
CA VAL A 200 -3.48 -1.77 -13.86
C VAL A 200 -2.88 -3.02 -13.22
N LEU A 201 -3.55 -4.17 -13.32
CA LEU A 201 -3.09 -5.44 -12.77
C LEU A 201 -2.51 -6.30 -13.90
N GLY A 202 -1.23 -6.64 -13.79
CA GLY A 202 -0.57 -7.61 -14.66
C GLY A 202 -0.64 -9.00 -14.03
N ASP A 203 0.46 -9.45 -13.44
CA ASP A 203 0.50 -10.66 -12.60
C ASP A 203 0.18 -10.28 -11.16
N ALA A 204 -1.07 -9.94 -10.89
CA ALA A 204 -1.51 -9.40 -9.61
C ALA A 204 -2.97 -9.76 -9.33
N ARG A 205 -3.29 -10.05 -8.06
CA ARG A 205 -4.66 -10.23 -7.57
C ARG A 205 -5.29 -8.88 -7.25
N GLU A 206 -6.62 -8.88 -7.22
CA GLU A 206 -7.39 -7.73 -6.78
C GLU A 206 -7.09 -7.40 -5.32
N ILE A 207 -7.14 -6.11 -5.00
CA ILE A 207 -7.01 -5.61 -3.63
C ILE A 207 -8.27 -4.82 -3.32
N HIS A 208 -9.12 -5.38 -2.48
CA HIS A 208 -10.25 -4.67 -1.89
C HIS A 208 -9.74 -3.82 -0.71
N ILE A 209 -10.18 -2.58 -0.64
CA ILE A 209 -9.73 -1.57 0.32
C ILE A 209 -10.97 -1.03 1.02
N GLU A 210 -11.10 -1.29 2.31
CA GLU A 210 -12.28 -0.98 3.09
C GLU A 210 -11.96 -0.05 4.25
N TYR A 211 -12.84 0.94 4.45
CA TYR A 211 -12.82 1.80 5.62
C TYR A 211 -13.39 1.09 6.85
N CYS A 212 -12.71 1.18 7.98
CA CYS A 212 -13.22 0.74 9.28
C CYS A 212 -13.07 1.86 10.32
N ASP A 213 -14.16 2.20 11.01
CA ASP A 213 -14.21 3.20 12.07
C ASP A 213 -14.08 2.59 13.48
N GLN A 214 -14.16 1.26 13.61
CA GLN A 214 -14.04 0.54 14.89
C GLN A 214 -12.89 -0.48 14.87
N TRP A 215 -12.02 -0.38 15.88
CA TRP A 215 -10.81 -1.18 16.03
C TRP A 215 -10.65 -1.69 17.45
N ASP A 216 -10.17 -2.93 17.58
CA ASP A 216 -9.92 -3.53 18.88
C ASP A 216 -8.74 -2.88 19.60
N SER A 217 -8.95 -2.56 20.88
CA SER A 217 -7.97 -1.92 21.78
C SER A 217 -6.92 -2.89 22.29
#